data_AF-A0A2J8NGT3-F1
#
_entry.id   AF-A0A2J8NGT3-F1
#
_cell.length_a   1.000
_cell.length_b   1.000
_cell.length_c   1.000
_cell.angle_alpha   90.00
_cell.angle_beta   90.00
_cell.angle_gamma   90.00
#
_symmetry.space_group_name_H-M   'P 1'
#
loop_
_entity.id
_entity.type
_entity.pdbx_description
1 polymer ?
#
loop_
_entity_poly.entity_id
_entity_poly.type
_entity_poly.pdbx_seq_one_letter_code
_entity_poly.pdbx_strand_id
1 'polypeptide(L)' 'MSVSRTMEDSCELDLVYVTERIIAVSFPSTANEENFRSNLREVAQMLKSKHGGNYLLFNLS' A
#
# COMPACT_ATOMS: atom_id res chain seq x y z
N MET A 1 -13.19 -16.91 11.60
CA MET A 1 -13.27 -16.90 10.13
C MET A 1 -11.96 -16.33 9.63
N SER A 2 -11.08 -17.24 9.26
CA SER A 2 -9.65 -17.04 9.03
C SER A 2 -9.42 -16.30 7.72
N VAL A 3 -8.61 -15.24 7.74
CA VAL A 3 -8.01 -14.71 6.50
C VAL A 3 -6.62 -15.32 6.42
N SER A 4 -6.54 -16.40 5.65
CA SER A 4 -5.30 -17.08 5.30
C SER A 4 -4.43 -16.11 4.51
N ARG A 5 -3.32 -15.63 5.11
CA ARG A 5 -2.19 -15.09 4.36
C ARG A 5 -1.53 -16.26 3.65
N THR A 6 -1.87 -16.46 2.37
CA THR A 6 -1.16 -17.37 1.48
C THR A 6 0.27 -16.88 1.36
N MET A 7 1.17 -17.63 2.00
CA MET A 7 2.60 -17.47 1.93
C MET A 7 3.06 -17.90 0.53
N GLU A 8 3.29 -16.95 -0.36
CA GLU A 8 4.09 -17.16 -1.57
C GLU A 8 4.69 -15.82 -2.00
N ASP A 9 6.00 -15.66 -1.74
CA ASP A 9 6.91 -14.66 -2.35
C ASP A 9 6.60 -13.16 -2.19
N SER A 10 5.86 -12.78 -1.15
CA SER A 10 5.40 -11.41 -1.00
C SER A 10 6.48 -10.50 -0.38
N CYS A 11 7.19 -9.73 -1.22
CA CYS A 11 7.73 -8.43 -0.82
C CYS A 11 6.54 -7.53 -0.42
N GLU A 12 5.97 -7.78 0.75
CA GLU A 12 4.74 -7.15 1.21
C GLU A 12 4.98 -5.66 1.42
N LEU A 13 4.21 -4.87 0.68
CA LEU A 13 4.01 -3.46 0.98
C LEU A 13 3.49 -3.32 2.41
N ASP A 14 4.10 -2.44 3.20
CA ASP A 14 3.58 -2.08 4.52
C ASP A 14 2.72 -0.82 4.42
N LEU A 15 1.47 -0.92 4.86
CA LEU A 15 0.50 0.18 4.86
C LEU A 15 -0.15 0.28 6.24
N VAL A 16 0.05 1.42 6.89
CA VAL A 16 -0.40 1.64 8.27
C VAL A 16 -1.19 2.94 8.36
N TYR A 17 -2.37 2.89 8.97
CA TYR A 17 -3.09 4.08 9.42
C TYR A 17 -2.45 4.54 10.73
N VAL A 18 -1.61 5.57 10.65
CA VAL A 18 -1.02 6.23 11.83
C VAL A 18 -2.12 6.95 12.61
N THR A 19 -3.05 7.56 11.87
CA THR A 19 -4.32 8.11 12.39
C THR A 19 -5.43 7.82 11.38
N GLU A 20 -6.67 8.24 11.68
CA GLU A 20 -7.79 8.14 10.74
C GLU A 20 -7.55 8.82 9.39
N ARG A 21 -6.68 9.85 9.36
CA ARG A 21 -6.42 10.68 8.17
C ARG A 21 -4.98 10.61 7.66
N ILE A 22 -4.10 9.88 8.35
CA ILE A 22 -2.69 9.76 7.99
C ILE A 22 -2.37 8.30 7.73
N ILE A 23 -2.00 8.01 6.49
CA ILE A 23 -1.57 6.68 6.04
C ILE A 23 -0.08 6.75 5.74
N ALA A 24 0.69 5.89 6.38
CA ALA A 24 2.08 5.65 6.03
C ALA A 24 2.16 4.41 5.12
N VAL A 25 2.89 4.53 4.02
CA VAL A 25 3.12 3.44 3.07
C VAL A 25 4.62 3.29 2.90
N SER A 26 5.14 2.08 3.09
CA SER A 26 6.56 1.78 2.90
C SER A 26 6.75 0.55 2.00
N PHE A 27 7.71 0.67 1.10
CA PHE A 27 8.05 -0.39 0.14
C PHE A 27 9.36 -1.02 0.58
N PRO A 28 9.47 -2.36 0.59
CA PRO A 28 10.72 -3.02 0.92
C PRO A 28 11.79 -2.67 -0.11
N SER A 29 13.04 -2.46 0.34
CA SER A 29 14.16 -2.10 -0.53
C SER A 29 14.52 -3.17 -1.56
N THR A 30 14.03 -4.40 -1.36
CA THR A 30 14.18 -5.55 -2.26
C THR A 30 13.06 -5.67 -3.29
N ALA A 31 12.05 -4.79 -3.27
CA ALA A 31 10.98 -4.82 -4.26
C ALA A 31 11.54 -4.54 -5.66
N ASN A 32 11.23 -5.42 -6.62
CA ASN A 32 11.49 -5.16 -8.03
C ASN A 32 10.52 -4.10 -8.59
N GLU A 33 10.83 -3.55 -9.76
CA GLU A 33 10.03 -2.45 -10.35
C GLU A 33 8.57 -2.88 -10.64
N GLU A 34 8.37 -4.13 -11.07
CA GLU A 34 7.04 -4.67 -11.37
C GLU A 34 6.16 -4.73 -10.11
N ASN A 35 6.71 -5.26 -9.01
CA ASN A 35 6.01 -5.33 -7.72
C ASN A 35 5.74 -3.92 -7.17
N PHE A 36 6.70 -2.99 -7.28
CA PHE A 36 6.50 -1.60 -6.87
C PHE A 36 5.31 -0.96 -7.60
N ARG A 37 5.23 -1.14 -8.91
CA ARG A 37 4.12 -0.60 -9.74
C ARG A 37 2.79 -1.29 -9.45
N SER A 38 2.80 -2.60 -9.25
CA SER A 38 1.61 -3.36 -8.87
C SER A 38 1.06 -2.90 -7.52
N ASN A 39 1.92 -2.81 -6.50
CA ASN A 39 1.59 -2.37 -5.16
C ASN A 39 1.07 -0.91 -5.16
N LEU A 40 1.71 0.00 -5.90
CA LEU A 40 1.22 1.37 -6.05
C LEU A 40 -0.18 1.44 -6.67
N ARG A 41 -0.48 0.59 -7.65
CA ARG A 41 -1.82 0.52 -8.26
C ARG A 41 -2.85 0.07 -7.23
N GLU A 42 -2.53 -0.91 -6.40
CA GLU A 42 -3.41 -1.37 -5.33
C GLU A 42 -3.66 -0.27 -4.30
N VAL A 43 -2.62 0.44 -3.86
CA VAL A 43 -2.75 1.59 -2.95
C VAL A 43 -3.64 2.68 -3.56
N ALA A 44 -3.44 3.01 -4.84
CA ALA A 44 -4.26 4.01 -5.52
C ALA A 44 -5.73 3.59 -5.60
N GLN A 45 -6.01 2.31 -5.87
CA GLN A 45 -7.37 1.78 -5.86
C GLN A 45 -7.99 1.80 -4.45
N MET A 46 -7.21 1.49 -3.43
CA MET A 46 -7.66 1.57 -2.03
C MET A 46 -7.96 3.03 -1.64
N LEU A 47 -7.09 3.98 -1.97
CA LEU A 47 -7.31 5.39 -1.69
C LEU A 47 -8.57 5.91 -2.39
N LYS A 48 -8.75 5.58 -3.67
CA LYS A 48 -9.93 5.96 -4.43
C LYS A 48 -11.22 5.36 -3.87
N SER A 49 -11.19 4.10 -3.44
CA SER A 49 -12.39 3.42 -2.91
C SER A 49 -12.75 3.87 -1.50
N LYS A 50 -11.77 4.08 -0.62
CA LYS A 50 -12.01 4.45 0.79
C LYS A 50 -12.13 5.96 1.02
N HIS A 51 -11.37 6.76 0.27
CA HIS A 51 -11.25 8.22 0.49
C HIS A 51 -11.75 9.05 -0.70
N GLY A 52 -12.17 8.42 -1.80
CA GLY A 52 -12.66 9.13 -2.98
C GLY A 52 -11.60 10.05 -3.58
N GLY A 53 -11.88 11.34 -3.68
CA GLY A 53 -10.92 12.38 -4.06
C GLY A 53 -10.30 13.15 -2.88
N ASN A 54 -10.54 12.73 -1.65
CA ASN A 54 -10.18 13.47 -0.44
C ASN A 54 -8.87 12.99 0.17
N TYR A 55 -7.80 12.92 -0.64
CA TYR A 55 -6.47 12.56 -0.17
C TYR A 55 -5.39 13.37 -0.91
N LEU A 56 -4.25 13.53 -0.25
CA LEU A 56 -3.05 14.11 -0.84
C LEU A 56 -1.90 13.10 -0.67
N LEU A 57 -1.08 12.96 -1.71
CA LEU A 57 0.04 12.03 -1.72
C LEU A 57 1.35 12.79 -1.57
N PHE A 58 2.16 12.39 -0.58
CA PHE A 58 3.51 12.90 -0.38
C PHE A 58 4.48 11.77 -0.69
N ASN A 59 5.30 11.94 -1.73
CA ASN A 59 6.43 11.07 -1.95
C ASN A 59 7.65 11.66 -1.21
N LEU A 60 8.25 10.85 -0.34
CA LEU A 60 9.37 11.24 0.53
C LEU A 60 10.69 10.55 0.16
N SER A 61 10.73 9.85 -0.99
CA SER A 61 11.95 9.26 -1.56
C SER A 61 12.96 10.32 -1.99
#